data_AF-A0AAD8XKE7-F1
#
_entry.id   AF-A0AAD8XKE7-F1
#
_cell.length_a   1.000
_cell.length_b   1.000
_cell.length_c   1.000
_cell.angle_alpha   90.00
_cell.angle_beta   90.00
_cell.angle_gamma   90.00
#
_symmetry.space_group_name_H-M   'P 1'
#
loop_
_entity.id
_entity.type
_entity.pdbx_description
1 polymer ?
#
loop_
_entity_poly.entity_id
_entity_poly.type
_entity_poly.pdbx_seq_one_letter_code
_entity_poly.pdbx_strand_id
1 'polypeptide(L)'
;MAVKALISTLEDEILDPEEETFFLFSHNIPSSNLGFIDPKATELSLTLAGRDFTIHQSPTVLSSTRAGGTTGAVLWKITPLFATYLSSPSSPFTPLFTPSSTILELGCGISPLTALLLAPRVARYVLTDQPYVARMIHQNLEANPLPKSSSSSSSSSTSRRSRKAAAATSSSTTTSSTASSSSPGTISFHPLDWELDTPDPSLTGVPPSSANSFDVVVCCDCIYNEALVEPLVSTTADLARLRVRAQQEDQDHDDDNNPSFSSTTARSEPCVCIVAQQLRSPDVFEEWIGAFHRNFRTWRVPDVLLPEGLRIEAGFVVHVGILREAGWDF
;
A
#
# COMPACT_ATOMS: atom_id res chain seq x y z
N MET A 1 -2.03 -9.82 -17.83
CA MET A 1 -1.42 -9.91 -16.50
C MET A 1 -0.81 -8.55 -16.19
N ALA A 2 -1.39 -7.84 -15.22
CA ALA A 2 -0.97 -6.50 -14.82
C ALA A 2 0.50 -6.49 -14.35
N VAL A 3 0.94 -7.54 -13.66
CA VAL A 3 2.31 -7.69 -13.15
C VAL A 3 3.33 -7.82 -14.27
N LYS A 4 3.06 -8.66 -15.29
CA LYS A 4 3.95 -8.79 -16.46
C LYS A 4 4.08 -7.46 -17.22
N ALA A 5 2.96 -6.74 -17.38
CA ALA A 5 2.97 -5.42 -18.00
C ALA A 5 3.79 -4.41 -17.19
N LEU A 6 3.66 -4.42 -15.85
CA LEU A 6 4.49 -3.59 -14.96
C LEU A 6 5.98 -3.88 -15.16
N ILE A 7 6.40 -5.15 -15.05
CA ILE A 7 7.83 -5.54 -15.15
C ILE A 7 8.42 -5.11 -16.49
N SER A 8 7.66 -5.22 -17.59
CA SER A 8 8.14 -4.80 -18.92
C SER A 8 8.42 -3.29 -19.05
N THR A 9 8.04 -2.48 -18.05
CA THR A 9 8.31 -1.04 -17.99
C THR A 9 9.43 -0.67 -17.00
N LEU A 10 9.90 -1.64 -16.19
CA LEU A 10 10.96 -1.41 -15.21
C LEU A 10 12.34 -1.55 -15.87
N GLU A 11 13.39 -1.24 -15.12
CA GLU A 11 14.76 -1.58 -15.51
C GLU A 11 14.96 -3.10 -15.56
N ASP A 12 16.12 -3.57 -16.02
CA ASP A 12 16.46 -4.99 -15.97
C ASP A 12 16.45 -5.54 -14.53
N GLU A 13 16.24 -6.86 -14.39
CA GLU A 13 16.31 -7.51 -13.07
C GLU A 13 17.72 -7.28 -12.49
N ILE A 14 17.77 -6.77 -11.26
CA ILE A 14 19.01 -6.60 -10.52
C ILE A 14 19.58 -7.99 -10.24
N LEU A 15 20.77 -8.27 -10.78
CA LEU A 15 21.49 -9.53 -10.60
C LEU A 15 22.57 -9.44 -9.53
N ASP A 16 23.11 -8.24 -9.32
CA ASP A 16 24.15 -7.95 -8.33
C ASP A 16 23.70 -6.78 -7.42
N PRO A 17 23.36 -7.06 -6.15
CA PRO A 17 22.99 -6.04 -5.17
C PRO A 17 24.11 -5.02 -4.87
N GLU A 18 25.38 -5.42 -4.98
CA GLU A 18 26.52 -4.52 -4.78
C GLU A 18 26.63 -3.52 -5.93
N GLU A 19 26.39 -3.97 -7.18
CA GLU A 19 26.34 -3.09 -8.36
C GLU A 19 25.22 -2.04 -8.24
N GLU A 20 24.03 -2.45 -7.78
CA GLU A 20 22.92 -1.52 -7.54
C GLU A 20 23.28 -0.46 -6.49
N THR A 21 23.90 -0.90 -5.39
CA THR A 21 24.38 0.00 -4.33
C THR A 21 25.39 1.00 -4.88
N PHE A 22 26.41 0.51 -5.60
CA PHE A 22 27.41 1.36 -6.22
C PHE A 22 26.79 2.37 -7.19
N PHE A 23 25.88 1.92 -8.05
CA PHE A 23 25.18 2.79 -8.99
C PHE A 23 24.46 3.92 -8.25
N LEU A 24 23.60 3.60 -7.28
CA LEU A 24 22.80 4.59 -6.58
C LEU A 24 23.65 5.59 -5.78
N PHE A 25 24.66 5.10 -5.04
CA PHE A 25 25.50 5.96 -4.18
C PHE A 25 26.68 6.62 -4.91
N SER A 26 26.89 6.33 -6.20
CA SER A 26 27.80 7.10 -7.06
C SER A 26 27.21 8.43 -7.52
N HIS A 27 25.90 8.63 -7.38
CA HIS A 27 25.22 9.88 -7.71
C HIS A 27 25.45 10.94 -6.62
N ASN A 28 25.33 12.21 -7.01
CA ASN A 28 25.34 13.33 -6.05
C ASN A 28 24.01 13.39 -5.29
N ILE A 29 23.88 12.60 -4.23
CA ILE A 29 22.69 12.57 -3.38
C ILE A 29 22.66 13.85 -2.52
N PRO A 30 21.56 14.63 -2.53
CA PRO A 30 21.46 15.83 -1.72
C PRO A 30 21.61 15.51 -0.23
N SER A 31 22.53 16.19 0.45
CA SER A 31 22.63 16.13 1.91
C SER A 31 21.35 16.70 2.53
N SER A 32 20.40 15.84 2.87
CA SER A 32 19.13 16.24 3.45
C SER A 32 19.16 16.12 4.96
N ASN A 33 18.26 16.83 5.64
CA ASN A 33 17.94 16.53 7.04
C ASN A 33 17.41 15.09 7.18
N LEU A 34 17.16 14.63 8.41
CA LEU A 34 16.75 13.24 8.72
C LEU A 34 15.60 12.70 7.86
N GLY A 35 14.80 13.54 7.21
CA GLY A 35 13.75 13.13 6.28
C GLY A 35 12.35 13.55 6.71
N PHE A 36 12.20 14.28 7.82
CA PHE A 36 10.90 14.75 8.32
C PHE A 36 10.46 16.06 7.65
N ILE A 37 9.15 16.26 7.47
CA ILE A 37 8.59 17.52 6.97
C ILE A 37 8.74 18.63 8.01
N ASP A 38 8.13 18.46 9.17
CA ASP A 38 8.35 19.30 10.36
C ASP A 38 8.22 18.44 11.62
N PRO A 39 9.32 18.05 12.27
CA PRO A 39 9.29 17.16 13.43
C PRO A 39 8.83 17.87 14.72
N LYS A 40 8.65 19.19 14.72
CA LYS A 40 8.22 19.98 15.88
C LYS A 40 6.73 20.29 15.86
N ALA A 41 6.13 20.33 14.68
CA ALA A 41 4.69 20.52 14.53
C ALA A 41 3.91 19.33 15.10
N THR A 42 2.85 19.61 15.85
CA THR A 42 1.90 18.57 16.30
C THR A 42 0.84 18.24 15.25
N GLU A 43 0.75 19.05 14.21
CA GLU A 43 -0.22 18.95 13.11
C GLU A 43 0.38 19.52 11.84
N LEU A 44 0.11 18.87 10.70
CA LEU A 44 0.49 19.29 9.37
C LEU A 44 -0.74 19.37 8.47
N SER A 45 -0.85 20.43 7.68
CA SER A 45 -1.83 20.55 6.60
C SER A 45 -1.15 20.33 5.25
N LEU A 46 -1.67 19.40 4.45
CA LEU A 46 -1.09 18.98 3.17
C LEU A 46 -2.18 18.92 2.12
N THR A 47 -1.85 19.26 0.87
CA THR A 47 -2.75 19.04 -0.27
C THR A 47 -2.11 18.03 -1.20
N LEU A 48 -2.71 16.84 -1.34
CA LEU A 48 -2.21 15.75 -2.18
C LEU A 48 -3.31 15.30 -3.15
N ALA A 49 -2.96 15.15 -4.43
CA ALA A 49 -3.89 14.75 -5.48
C ALA A 49 -5.22 15.55 -5.49
N GLY A 50 -5.16 16.85 -5.17
CA GLY A 50 -6.33 17.73 -5.11
C GLY A 50 -7.23 17.57 -3.88
N ARG A 51 -6.77 16.86 -2.84
CA ARG A 51 -7.46 16.69 -1.56
C ARG A 51 -6.60 17.23 -0.41
N ASP A 52 -7.24 17.94 0.50
CA ASP A 52 -6.60 18.44 1.72
C ASP A 52 -6.60 17.37 2.82
N PHE A 53 -5.50 17.30 3.54
CA PHE A 53 -5.24 16.37 4.63
C PHE A 53 -4.73 17.10 5.86
N THR A 54 -5.17 16.65 7.04
CA THR A 54 -4.65 17.05 8.33
C THR A 54 -3.97 15.86 8.99
N ILE A 55 -2.66 15.94 9.22
CA ILE A 55 -1.88 14.86 9.84
C ILE A 55 -1.36 15.33 11.20
N HIS A 56 -1.86 14.71 12.25
CA HIS A 56 -1.39 14.87 13.62
C HIS A 56 -0.13 14.03 13.85
N GLN A 57 0.84 14.60 14.55
CA GLN A 57 2.14 14.00 14.88
C GLN A 57 2.34 13.97 16.40
N SER A 58 3.28 13.16 16.88
CA SER A 58 3.71 13.16 18.29
C SER A 58 5.20 13.49 18.44
N PRO A 59 5.60 14.77 18.37
CA PRO A 59 6.99 15.19 18.59
C PRO A 59 7.59 14.71 19.92
N THR A 60 6.77 14.63 20.96
CA THR A 60 7.19 14.13 22.29
C THR A 60 7.57 12.66 22.27
N VAL A 61 6.84 11.83 21.51
CA VAL A 61 7.16 10.41 21.31
C VAL A 61 8.46 10.27 20.52
N LEU A 62 8.65 11.08 19.48
CA LEU A 62 9.91 11.12 18.72
C LEU A 62 11.11 11.39 19.65
N SER A 63 10.96 12.31 20.61
CA SER A 63 12.02 12.65 21.58
C SER A 63 12.17 11.67 22.77
N SER A 64 11.38 10.60 22.83
CA SER A 64 11.37 9.68 23.98
C SER A 64 12.46 8.61 23.88
N THR A 65 12.91 8.08 25.02
CA THR A 65 13.92 7.01 25.12
C THR A 65 13.29 5.61 25.08
N ARG A 66 12.17 5.46 24.35
CA ARG A 66 11.44 4.19 24.28
C ARG A 66 12.29 3.13 23.56
N ALA A 67 12.28 1.91 24.06
CA ALA A 67 12.81 0.75 23.33
C ALA A 67 11.95 0.49 22.08
N GLY A 68 12.59 0.22 20.93
CA GLY A 68 11.91 -0.07 19.65
C GLY A 68 11.89 1.06 18.61
N GLY A 69 12.60 2.17 18.84
CA GLY A 69 12.59 3.31 17.92
C GLY A 69 11.26 4.07 17.90
N THR A 70 11.30 5.38 17.67
CA THR A 70 10.14 6.28 17.78
C THR A 70 9.93 7.12 16.52
N THR A 71 10.68 6.81 15.47
CA THR A 71 10.74 7.56 14.23
C THR A 71 9.42 7.54 13.46
N GLY A 72 8.56 6.54 13.70
CA GLY A 72 7.20 6.48 13.16
C GLY A 72 6.26 7.55 13.71
N ALA A 73 6.63 8.30 14.75
CA ALA A 73 5.78 9.31 15.40
C ALA A 73 5.59 10.63 14.61
N VAL A 74 6.28 10.79 13.47
CA VAL A 74 6.25 11.98 12.61
C VAL A 74 6.16 11.59 11.14
N LEU A 75 5.78 12.54 10.30
CA LEU A 75 5.62 12.35 8.87
C LEU A 75 6.94 12.53 8.12
N TRP A 76 7.28 11.51 7.34
CA TRP A 76 8.44 11.49 6.45
C TRP A 76 8.14 12.17 5.12
N LYS A 77 9.14 12.83 4.55
CA LYS A 77 9.07 13.62 3.31
C LYS A 77 8.71 12.78 2.09
N ILE A 78 9.14 11.52 2.05
CA ILE A 78 8.84 10.62 0.94
C ILE A 78 7.36 10.22 0.92
N THR A 79 6.70 10.10 2.08
CA THR A 79 5.34 9.56 2.17
C THR A 79 4.33 10.33 1.31
N PRO A 80 4.23 11.67 1.34
CA PRO A 80 3.30 12.39 0.47
C PRO A 80 3.63 12.28 -1.03
N LEU A 81 4.93 12.26 -1.37
CA LEU A 81 5.40 12.13 -2.76
C LEU A 81 5.03 10.76 -3.31
N PHE A 82 5.33 9.72 -2.55
CA PHE A 82 5.06 8.34 -2.90
C PHE A 82 3.56 8.03 -2.93
N ALA A 83 2.78 8.51 -1.96
CA ALA A 83 1.32 8.34 -1.94
C ALA A 83 0.66 9.04 -3.15
N THR A 84 1.12 10.24 -3.52
CA THR A 84 0.65 10.94 -4.73
C THR A 84 1.04 10.18 -5.99
N TYR A 85 2.28 9.66 -6.06
CA TYR A 85 2.76 8.89 -7.19
C TYR A 85 1.98 7.57 -7.38
N LEU A 86 1.83 6.76 -6.32
CA LEU A 86 1.10 5.49 -6.40
C LEU A 86 -0.38 5.66 -6.78
N SER A 87 -1.03 6.71 -6.27
CA SER A 87 -2.44 6.96 -6.55
C SER A 87 -2.70 7.59 -7.93
N SER A 88 -1.66 8.11 -8.58
CA SER A 88 -1.76 8.74 -9.90
C SER A 88 -2.28 7.77 -10.97
N PRO A 89 -3.21 8.21 -11.85
CA PRO A 89 -3.60 7.44 -13.03
C PRO A 89 -2.45 7.13 -13.99
N SER A 90 -1.39 7.94 -13.99
CA SER A 90 -0.20 7.74 -14.83
C SER A 90 0.82 6.77 -14.22
N SER A 91 0.59 6.33 -12.99
CA SER A 91 1.49 5.40 -12.30
C SER A 91 1.51 4.05 -12.99
N PRO A 92 2.68 3.43 -13.25
CA PRO A 92 2.74 2.08 -13.81
C PRO A 92 2.11 1.03 -12.88
N PHE A 93 1.92 1.35 -11.59
CA PHE A 93 1.26 0.50 -10.61
C PHE A 93 -0.27 0.55 -10.65
N THR A 94 -0.86 1.51 -11.38
CA THR A 94 -2.33 1.68 -11.45
C THR A 94 -3.10 0.39 -11.78
N PRO A 95 -2.63 -0.48 -12.70
CA PRO A 95 -3.28 -1.76 -12.99
C PRO A 95 -3.34 -2.75 -11.82
N LEU A 96 -2.47 -2.61 -10.80
CA LEU A 96 -2.48 -3.46 -9.60
C LEU A 96 -3.59 -3.06 -8.60
N PHE A 97 -4.08 -1.82 -8.68
CA PHE A 97 -5.06 -1.25 -7.76
C PHE A 97 -6.47 -1.33 -8.34
N THR A 98 -7.12 -2.46 -8.12
CA THR A 98 -8.47 -2.79 -8.60
C THR A 98 -9.46 -2.89 -7.44
N PRO A 99 -10.77 -2.76 -7.68
CA PRO A 99 -11.78 -2.93 -6.63
C PRO A 99 -11.78 -4.31 -5.93
N SER A 100 -11.01 -5.29 -6.41
CA SER A 100 -10.78 -6.59 -5.78
C SER A 100 -9.43 -6.72 -5.06
N SER A 101 -8.54 -5.73 -5.21
CA SER A 101 -7.18 -5.77 -4.68
C SER A 101 -7.16 -5.60 -3.16
N THR A 102 -6.31 -6.38 -2.49
CA THR A 102 -6.01 -6.29 -1.05
C THR A 102 -4.56 -5.85 -0.87
N ILE A 103 -4.36 -4.68 -0.26
CA ILE A 103 -3.05 -4.07 -0.09
C ILE A 103 -2.66 -4.06 1.39
N LEU A 104 -1.39 -4.28 1.69
CA LEU A 104 -0.82 -4.09 3.03
C LEU A 104 0.37 -3.12 2.98
N GLU A 105 0.46 -2.23 3.95
CA GLU A 105 1.58 -1.31 4.15
C GLU A 105 2.32 -1.65 5.45
N LEU A 106 3.61 -1.96 5.32
CA LEU A 106 4.54 -2.17 6.42
C LEU A 106 5.12 -0.82 6.86
N GLY A 107 5.17 -0.59 8.17
CA GLY A 107 5.80 0.60 8.74
C GLY A 107 5.07 1.89 8.36
N CYS A 108 3.75 1.92 8.47
CA CYS A 108 2.96 3.09 8.05
C CYS A 108 3.19 4.35 8.91
N GLY A 109 3.87 4.20 10.05
CA GLY A 109 4.05 5.24 11.05
C GLY A 109 2.70 5.78 11.52
N ILE A 110 2.62 7.11 11.66
CA ILE A 110 1.39 7.83 11.99
C ILE A 110 0.56 8.22 10.76
N SER A 111 1.01 7.94 9.54
CA SER A 111 0.47 8.55 8.32
C SER A 111 -0.34 7.58 7.46
N PRO A 112 -1.68 7.67 7.45
CA PRO A 112 -2.52 6.86 6.57
C PRO A 112 -2.62 7.43 5.13
N LEU A 113 -1.72 8.32 4.69
CA LEU A 113 -1.84 9.05 3.42
C LEU A 113 -1.91 8.11 2.19
N THR A 114 -1.03 7.11 2.13
CA THR A 114 -1.02 6.12 1.05
C THR A 114 -2.35 5.35 1.00
N ALA A 115 -2.80 4.86 2.15
CA ALA A 115 -4.09 4.20 2.30
C ALA A 115 -5.27 5.08 1.88
N LEU A 116 -5.31 6.34 2.32
CA LEU A 116 -6.41 7.27 2.05
C LEU A 116 -6.55 7.64 0.57
N LEU A 117 -5.44 7.69 -0.17
CA LEU A 117 -5.45 7.96 -1.60
C LEU A 117 -5.77 6.71 -2.44
N LEU A 118 -5.40 5.51 -1.98
CA LEU A 118 -5.63 4.27 -2.71
C LEU A 118 -6.95 3.57 -2.37
N ALA A 119 -7.47 3.72 -1.14
CA ALA A 119 -8.68 3.05 -0.67
C ALA A 119 -9.90 3.20 -1.59
N PRO A 120 -10.16 4.34 -2.26
CA PRO A 120 -11.28 4.44 -3.21
C PRO A 120 -11.17 3.50 -4.42
N ARG A 121 -9.98 2.96 -4.70
CA ARG A 121 -9.69 2.12 -5.88
C ARG A 121 -9.50 0.64 -5.55
N VAL A 122 -9.37 0.29 -4.27
CA VAL A 122 -9.07 -1.08 -3.82
C VAL A 122 -10.16 -1.64 -2.93
N ALA A 123 -10.24 -2.97 -2.78
CA ALA A 123 -11.17 -3.58 -1.85
C ALA A 123 -10.80 -3.21 -0.41
N ARG A 124 -9.50 -3.33 -0.10
CA ARG A 124 -8.98 -3.17 1.24
C ARG A 124 -7.54 -2.68 1.26
N TYR A 125 -7.25 -1.81 2.22
CA TYR A 125 -5.92 -1.35 2.54
C TYR A 125 -5.64 -1.57 4.03
N VAL A 126 -4.59 -2.33 4.34
CA VAL A 126 -4.21 -2.72 5.69
C VAL A 126 -2.95 -1.95 6.08
N LEU A 127 -3.06 -1.10 7.09
CA LEU A 127 -1.94 -0.37 7.68
C LEU A 127 -1.34 -1.21 8.81
N THR A 128 -0.01 -1.36 8.82
CA THR A 128 0.69 -2.09 9.88
C THR A 128 1.90 -1.32 10.38
N ASP A 129 2.11 -1.39 11.69
CA ASP A 129 3.25 -0.80 12.40
C ASP A 129 3.25 -1.33 13.84
N GLN A 130 4.20 -0.89 14.66
CA GLN A 130 4.23 -1.18 16.08
C GLN A 130 2.98 -0.64 16.80
N PRO A 131 2.52 -1.27 17.90
CA PRO A 131 1.29 -0.88 18.60
C PRO A 131 1.20 0.59 19.05
N TYR A 132 2.34 1.28 19.19
CA TYR A 132 2.36 2.64 19.73
C TYR A 132 1.79 3.70 18.80
N VAL A 133 1.80 3.47 17.48
CA VAL A 133 1.25 4.42 16.51
C VAL A 133 -0.27 4.35 16.43
N ALA A 134 -0.88 3.25 16.92
CA ALA A 134 -2.30 2.92 16.73
C ALA A 134 -3.24 4.08 17.07
N ARG A 135 -3.03 4.73 18.22
CA ARG A 135 -3.84 5.87 18.64
C ARG A 135 -3.79 7.02 17.64
N MET A 136 -2.60 7.32 17.13
CA MET A 136 -2.40 8.43 16.21
C MET A 136 -2.89 8.09 14.80
N ILE A 137 -2.72 6.83 14.35
CA ILE A 137 -3.31 6.36 13.10
C ILE A 137 -4.84 6.50 13.12
N HIS A 138 -5.50 6.08 14.20
CA HIS A 138 -6.96 6.24 14.32
C HIS A 138 -7.36 7.72 14.30
N GLN A 139 -6.66 8.58 15.03
CA GLN A 139 -6.91 10.04 15.01
C GLN A 139 -6.75 10.61 13.58
N ASN A 140 -5.71 10.20 12.85
CA ASN A 140 -5.46 10.67 11.49
C ASN A 140 -6.46 10.10 10.47
N LEU A 141 -6.99 8.89 10.67
CA LEU A 141 -8.07 8.37 9.84
C LEU A 141 -9.38 9.13 10.09
N GLU A 142 -9.70 9.44 11.34
CA GLU A 142 -10.88 10.23 11.72
C GLU A 142 -10.83 11.67 11.17
N ALA A 143 -9.65 12.30 11.21
CA ALA A 143 -9.42 13.63 10.66
C ALA A 143 -9.55 13.68 9.12
N ASN A 144 -9.40 12.54 8.44
CA ASN A 144 -9.36 12.46 6.98
C ASN A 144 -10.36 11.42 6.43
N PRO A 145 -11.68 11.62 6.63
CA PRO A 145 -12.68 10.64 6.20
C PRO A 145 -12.64 10.44 4.69
N LEU A 146 -12.85 9.19 4.25
CA LEU A 146 -12.95 8.87 2.82
C LEU A 146 -14.09 9.67 2.17
N PRO A 147 -13.92 10.10 0.90
CA PRO A 147 -15.01 10.74 0.16
C PRO A 147 -16.24 9.83 0.15
N LYS A 148 -17.39 10.38 0.53
CA LYS A 148 -18.66 9.64 0.41
C LYS A 148 -18.89 9.34 -1.07
N SER A 149 -19.15 8.08 -1.41
CA SER A 149 -19.62 7.76 -2.76
C SER A 149 -20.84 8.63 -3.04
N SER A 150 -20.86 9.31 -4.18
CA SER A 150 -21.95 10.19 -4.56
C SER A 150 -23.18 9.37 -4.95
N SER A 151 -23.77 8.64 -3.99
CA SER A 151 -25.11 8.08 -4.09
C SER A 151 -26.05 9.01 -3.33
N SER A 152 -26.86 9.73 -4.09
CA SER A 152 -27.91 10.68 -3.68
C SER A 152 -27.42 12.03 -3.12
N SER A 153 -27.39 13.02 -4.01
CA SER A 153 -27.83 14.36 -3.64
C SER A 153 -29.25 14.25 -3.08
N SER A 154 -29.39 14.14 -1.75
CA SER A 154 -30.66 14.39 -1.09
C SER A 154 -30.96 15.87 -1.27
N SER A 155 -31.70 16.19 -2.33
CA SER A 155 -32.35 17.48 -2.47
C SER A 155 -33.21 17.70 -1.22
N SER A 156 -32.77 18.60 -0.36
CA SER A 156 -33.53 19.14 0.75
C SER A 156 -34.71 19.95 0.21
N SER A 157 -35.76 19.27 -0.27
CA SER A 157 -37.02 19.95 -0.60
C SER A 157 -37.87 20.06 0.66
N THR A 158 -37.97 21.30 1.12
CA THR A 158 -38.83 21.79 2.17
C THR A 158 -40.28 21.33 1.99
N SER A 159 -40.92 21.00 3.10
CA SER A 159 -42.31 20.56 3.19
C SER A 159 -43.30 21.55 2.55
N ARG A 160 -44.23 21.05 1.73
CA ARG A 160 -45.56 21.66 1.54
C ARG A 160 -46.59 20.62 1.08
N ARG A 161 -47.58 20.40 1.96
CA ARG A 161 -48.82 19.64 1.78
C ARG A 161 -49.59 20.08 0.52
N SER A 162 -50.08 19.12 -0.27
CA SER A 162 -51.45 19.15 -0.82
C SER A 162 -51.89 17.76 -1.30
N ARG A 163 -53.21 17.54 -1.36
CA ARG A 163 -53.92 16.26 -1.47
C ARG A 163 -54.29 15.92 -2.92
N LYS A 164 -54.46 14.60 -3.16
CA LYS A 164 -55.58 13.90 -3.86
C LYS A 164 -55.33 13.30 -5.26
N ALA A 165 -55.39 11.96 -5.27
CA ALA A 165 -55.98 10.98 -6.23
C ALA A 165 -55.75 11.11 -7.76
N ALA A 166 -55.27 10.05 -8.41
CA ALA A 166 -56.05 8.97 -9.05
C ALA A 166 -55.12 8.03 -9.87
N ALA A 167 -55.62 6.84 -10.18
CA ALA A 167 -54.91 5.66 -10.68
C ALA A 167 -54.45 5.70 -12.15
N ALA A 168 -53.37 4.96 -12.47
CA ALA A 168 -53.21 4.19 -13.70
C ALA A 168 -52.07 3.17 -13.58
N THR A 169 -52.28 2.02 -14.21
CA THR A 169 -51.59 0.74 -14.06
C THR A 169 -50.50 0.55 -15.13
N SER A 170 -49.47 -0.22 -14.76
CA SER A 170 -48.54 -1.03 -15.59
C SER A 170 -47.64 -0.35 -16.63
N SER A 171 -46.33 -0.49 -16.46
CA SER A 171 -45.59 -1.60 -17.08
C SER A 171 -44.13 -1.58 -16.63
N SER A 172 -43.74 -2.67 -15.98
CA SER A 172 -42.40 -2.98 -15.51
C SER A 172 -41.50 -3.34 -16.68
N THR A 173 -40.46 -2.56 -16.92
CA THR A 173 -39.27 -3.01 -17.64
C THR A 173 -38.08 -2.77 -16.73
N THR A 174 -37.84 -3.76 -15.88
CA THR A 174 -36.68 -3.83 -14.99
C THR A 174 -35.46 -4.15 -15.84
N THR A 175 -34.86 -3.14 -16.46
CA THR A 175 -33.46 -3.24 -16.85
C THR A 175 -32.64 -3.13 -15.59
N SER A 176 -32.35 -4.28 -15.00
CA SER A 176 -31.32 -4.47 -13.99
C SER A 176 -29.97 -4.19 -14.63
N SER A 177 -29.64 -2.90 -14.80
CA SER A 177 -28.25 -2.49 -14.86
C SER A 177 -27.71 -2.68 -13.46
N THR A 178 -26.99 -3.78 -13.26
CA THR A 178 -26.10 -4.05 -12.13
C THR A 178 -25.04 -2.95 -12.09
N ALA A 179 -25.44 -1.76 -11.67
CA ALA A 179 -24.52 -0.76 -11.17
C ALA A 179 -24.04 -1.32 -9.83
N SER A 180 -22.88 -1.97 -9.86
CA SER A 180 -22.15 -2.34 -8.64
C SER A 180 -21.98 -1.06 -7.84
N SER A 181 -22.81 -0.88 -6.80
CA SER A 181 -22.64 0.16 -5.82
C SER A 181 -21.32 -0.14 -5.11
N SER A 182 -20.22 0.35 -5.65
CA SER A 182 -18.90 0.19 -5.05
C SER A 182 -18.91 0.98 -3.75
N SER A 183 -19.13 0.28 -2.64
CA SER A 183 -18.79 0.78 -1.33
C SER A 183 -17.33 1.23 -1.38
N PRO A 184 -16.96 2.37 -0.78
CA PRO A 184 -15.55 2.77 -0.71
C PRO A 184 -14.74 1.64 -0.08
N GLY A 185 -13.51 1.44 -0.55
CA GLY A 185 -12.60 0.44 0.02
C GLY A 185 -12.38 0.67 1.51
N THR A 186 -12.12 -0.42 2.25
CA THR A 186 -11.96 -0.36 3.71
C THR A 186 -10.49 -0.13 4.07
N ILE A 187 -10.23 0.77 5.02
CA ILE A 187 -8.92 0.91 5.67
C ILE A 187 -8.99 0.31 7.07
N SER A 188 -8.03 -0.54 7.43
CA SER A 188 -7.86 -1.05 8.79
C SER A 188 -6.42 -0.87 9.27
N PHE A 189 -6.22 -0.84 10.58
CA PHE A 189 -4.90 -0.85 11.20
C PHE A 189 -4.75 -2.13 12.03
N HIS A 190 -3.61 -2.81 11.87
CA HIS A 190 -3.24 -3.99 12.65
C HIS A 190 -1.81 -3.81 13.17
N PRO A 191 -1.57 -3.97 14.48
CA PRO A 191 -0.21 -4.01 14.99
C PRO A 191 0.57 -5.17 14.35
N LEU A 192 1.80 -4.89 13.93
CA LEU A 192 2.74 -5.88 13.42
C LEU A 192 4.17 -5.40 13.75
N ASP A 193 4.86 -6.17 14.58
CA ASP A 193 6.26 -5.98 14.93
C ASP A 193 7.12 -6.97 14.13
N TRP A 194 7.97 -6.46 13.24
CA TRP A 194 8.76 -7.29 12.34
C TRP A 194 9.72 -8.24 13.07
N GLU A 195 10.14 -7.91 14.29
CA GLU A 195 11.08 -8.72 15.07
C GLU A 195 10.38 -9.86 15.83
N LEU A 196 9.09 -9.68 16.16
CA LEU A 196 8.38 -10.52 17.12
C LEU A 196 7.20 -11.30 16.52
N ASP A 197 6.59 -10.76 15.48
CA ASP A 197 5.37 -11.31 14.90
C ASP A 197 5.65 -12.08 13.60
N THR A 198 4.80 -13.06 13.29
CA THR A 198 4.77 -13.72 11.99
C THR A 198 3.44 -13.36 11.31
N PRO A 199 3.46 -12.74 10.13
CA PRO A 199 2.23 -12.35 9.45
C PRO A 199 1.46 -13.57 8.96
N ASP A 200 0.13 -13.52 9.06
CA ASP A 200 -0.77 -14.59 8.65
C ASP A 200 -2.02 -14.03 7.93
N PRO A 201 -2.83 -14.90 7.28
CA PRO A 201 -4.01 -14.47 6.52
C PRO A 201 -5.04 -13.65 7.30
N SER A 202 -5.07 -13.70 8.64
CA SER A 202 -5.97 -12.90 9.46
C SER A 202 -5.75 -11.39 9.32
N LEU A 203 -4.56 -10.96 8.87
CA LEU A 203 -4.25 -9.57 8.55
C LEU A 203 -5.08 -9.03 7.38
N THR A 204 -5.63 -9.90 6.53
CA THR A 204 -6.56 -9.44 5.50
C THR A 204 -7.88 -8.98 6.12
N GLY A 205 -8.19 -9.29 7.37
CA GLY A 205 -9.40 -8.86 8.07
C GLY A 205 -10.48 -9.94 8.22
N VAL A 206 -11.54 -9.59 8.96
CA VAL A 206 -12.58 -10.53 9.43
C VAL A 206 -13.57 -10.89 8.29
N PRO A 207 -14.17 -12.11 8.29
CA PRO A 207 -15.24 -12.52 7.39
C PRO A 207 -16.33 -11.45 7.16
N PRO A 208 -16.89 -11.35 5.95
CA PRO A 208 -16.86 -12.35 4.86
C PRO A 208 -15.67 -12.18 3.90
N SER A 209 -14.57 -11.56 4.33
CA SER A 209 -13.31 -11.50 3.59
C SER A 209 -12.95 -12.85 2.95
N SER A 210 -13.04 -12.95 1.63
CA SER A 210 -12.53 -14.08 0.86
C SER A 210 -11.03 -13.97 0.57
N ALA A 211 -10.40 -12.85 0.95
CA ALA A 211 -8.97 -12.66 0.76
C ALA A 211 -8.20 -13.39 1.87
N ASN A 212 -7.31 -14.30 1.50
CA ASN A 212 -6.35 -14.96 2.38
C ASN A 212 -4.89 -14.50 2.11
N SER A 213 -4.70 -13.56 1.19
CA SER A 213 -3.40 -13.06 0.73
C SER A 213 -3.50 -11.63 0.19
N PHE A 214 -2.35 -11.03 -0.07
CA PHE A 214 -2.19 -9.66 -0.57
C PHE A 214 -1.83 -9.64 -2.05
N ASP A 215 -2.33 -8.64 -2.78
CA ASP A 215 -1.93 -8.36 -4.16
C ASP A 215 -0.69 -7.48 -4.19
N VAL A 216 -0.59 -6.54 -3.24
CA VAL A 216 0.56 -5.63 -3.09
C VAL A 216 0.94 -5.49 -1.62
N VAL A 217 2.24 -5.55 -1.34
CA VAL A 217 2.85 -5.13 -0.08
C VAL A 217 3.66 -3.87 -0.33
N VAL A 218 3.45 -2.85 0.50
CA VAL A 218 4.08 -1.53 0.37
C VAL A 218 5.01 -1.30 1.57
N CYS A 219 6.23 -0.86 1.31
CA CYS A 219 7.16 -0.34 2.32
C CYS A 219 7.59 1.07 1.91
N CYS A 220 7.33 2.07 2.74
CA CYS A 220 7.68 3.46 2.46
C CYS A 220 8.58 4.00 3.57
N ASP A 221 9.86 4.20 3.24
CA ASP A 221 10.93 4.68 4.14
C ASP A 221 11.25 3.78 5.35
N CYS A 222 11.08 2.47 5.19
CA CYS A 222 11.29 1.50 6.26
C CYS A 222 12.76 1.08 6.48
N ILE A 223 13.69 1.58 5.66
CA ILE A 223 15.09 1.13 5.61
C ILE A 223 15.97 2.23 6.20
N TYR A 224 16.27 2.11 7.49
CA TYR A 224 17.02 3.14 8.24
C TYR A 224 17.91 2.57 9.37
N ASN A 225 17.81 1.28 9.67
CA ASN A 225 18.56 0.63 10.74
C ASN A 225 18.89 -0.82 10.32
N GLU A 226 20.19 -1.14 10.29
CA GLU A 226 20.75 -2.46 9.95
C GLU A 226 20.08 -3.59 10.73
N ALA A 227 19.88 -3.40 12.04
CA ALA A 227 19.26 -4.41 12.90
C ALA A 227 17.83 -4.80 12.50
N LEU A 228 17.12 -3.95 11.74
CA LEU A 228 15.76 -4.20 11.29
C LEU A 228 15.69 -4.77 9.86
N VAL A 229 16.81 -4.86 9.15
CA VAL A 229 16.85 -5.32 7.75
C VAL A 229 16.30 -6.73 7.61
N GLU A 230 16.87 -7.71 8.32
CA GLU A 230 16.43 -9.10 8.25
C GLU A 230 14.97 -9.27 8.72
N PRO A 231 14.55 -8.73 9.89
CA PRO A 231 13.15 -8.74 10.31
C PRO A 231 12.18 -8.18 9.26
N LEU A 232 12.50 -7.03 8.63
CA LEU A 232 11.67 -6.41 7.60
C LEU A 232 11.57 -7.30 6.35
N VAL A 233 12.70 -7.81 5.86
CA VAL A 233 12.74 -8.65 4.66
C VAL A 233 12.02 -9.97 4.89
N SER A 234 12.23 -10.62 6.03
CA SER A 234 11.52 -11.85 6.39
C SER A 234 10.01 -11.64 6.44
N THR A 235 9.56 -10.58 7.12
CA THR A 235 8.14 -10.22 7.20
C THR A 235 7.55 -9.97 5.81
N THR A 236 8.27 -9.24 4.95
CA THR A 236 7.85 -8.96 3.57
C THR A 236 7.72 -10.25 2.75
N ALA A 237 8.68 -11.17 2.91
CA ALA A 237 8.66 -12.47 2.24
C ALA A 237 7.51 -13.36 2.71
N ASP A 238 7.24 -13.40 4.02
CA ASP A 238 6.12 -14.18 4.58
C ASP A 238 4.76 -13.68 4.09
N LEU A 239 4.58 -12.36 4.01
CA LEU A 239 3.38 -11.75 3.41
C LEU A 239 3.22 -12.12 1.93
N ALA A 240 4.30 -12.08 1.15
CA ALA A 240 4.28 -12.49 -0.25
C ALA A 240 3.99 -13.99 -0.42
N ARG A 241 4.52 -14.84 0.48
CA ARG A 241 4.27 -16.29 0.50
C ARG A 241 2.81 -16.64 0.73
N LEU A 242 2.03 -15.81 1.45
CA LEU A 242 0.60 -16.03 1.59
C LEU A 242 -0.10 -16.12 0.23
N ARG A 243 0.34 -15.35 -0.78
CA ARG A 243 -0.19 -15.45 -2.15
C ARG A 243 0.18 -16.77 -2.81
N VAL A 244 1.42 -17.24 -2.64
CA VAL A 244 1.86 -18.53 -3.20
C VAL A 244 1.06 -19.68 -2.61
N ARG A 245 0.87 -19.70 -1.29
CA ARG A 245 0.07 -20.73 -0.60
C ARG A 245 -1.39 -20.72 -1.07
N ALA A 246 -2.00 -19.54 -1.13
CA ALA A 246 -3.38 -19.39 -1.63
C ALA A 246 -3.56 -19.93 -3.06
N GLN A 247 -2.58 -19.70 -3.94
CA GLN A 247 -2.62 -20.20 -5.31
C GLN A 247 -2.45 -21.72 -5.40
N GLN A 248 -1.66 -22.32 -4.51
CA GLN A 248 -1.50 -23.77 -4.42
C GLN A 248 -2.79 -24.44 -3.91
N GLU A 249 -3.41 -23.87 -2.87
CA GLU A 249 -4.68 -24.34 -2.33
C GLU A 249 -5.81 -24.28 -3.39
N ASP A 250 -5.87 -23.20 -4.18
CA ASP A 250 -6.84 -23.06 -5.28
C ASP A 250 -6.61 -24.13 -6.38
N GLN A 251 -5.35 -24.47 -6.69
CA GLN A 251 -5.02 -25.50 -7.69
C GLN A 251 -5.37 -26.92 -7.22
N ASP A 252 -5.03 -27.26 -5.99
CA ASP A 252 -5.34 -28.58 -5.41
C ASP A 252 -6.86 -28.83 -5.34
N HIS A 253 -7.66 -27.78 -5.15
CA HIS A 253 -9.12 -27.87 -5.13
C HIS A 253 -9.77 -28.07 -6.52
N ASP A 254 -9.18 -27.54 -7.59
CA ASP A 254 -9.70 -27.70 -8.95
C ASP A 254 -9.45 -29.12 -9.52
N ASP A 255 -8.41 -29.84 -9.06
CA ASP A 255 -8.11 -31.22 -9.47
C ASP A 255 -9.11 -32.25 -8.88
N ASP A 256 -9.78 -31.93 -7.76
CA ASP A 256 -10.80 -32.76 -7.10
C ASP A 256 -12.22 -32.57 -7.70
N ASN A 257 -12.33 -32.64 -9.03
CA ASN A 257 -13.50 -33.09 -9.83
C ASN A 257 -14.96 -32.66 -9.45
N ASN A 258 -15.19 -31.51 -8.81
CA ASN A 258 -16.54 -30.97 -8.60
C ASN A 258 -16.69 -29.55 -9.21
N PRO A 259 -17.19 -29.42 -10.46
CA PRO A 259 -17.23 -28.15 -11.18
C PRO A 259 -18.36 -27.20 -10.72
N SER A 260 -18.95 -27.42 -9.55
CA SER A 260 -20.21 -26.75 -9.16
C SER A 260 -20.08 -25.50 -8.29
N PHE A 261 -18.88 -25.03 -7.96
CA PHE A 261 -18.72 -23.74 -7.26
C PHE A 261 -17.40 -22.99 -7.55
N SER A 262 -16.94 -22.97 -8.80
CA SER A 262 -15.85 -22.05 -9.21
C SER A 262 -16.38 -20.61 -9.25
N SER A 263 -16.32 -19.90 -8.12
CA SER A 263 -16.76 -18.49 -8.02
C SER A 263 -15.89 -17.60 -7.13
N THR A 264 -14.61 -17.95 -6.98
CA THR A 264 -13.58 -16.97 -6.60
C THR A 264 -12.69 -16.80 -7.81
N THR A 265 -12.61 -15.58 -8.33
CA THR A 265 -11.69 -15.20 -9.41
C THR A 265 -10.28 -15.66 -9.00
N ALA A 266 -9.81 -16.77 -9.56
CA ALA A 266 -8.50 -17.33 -9.26
C ALA A 266 -7.47 -16.20 -9.37
N ARG A 267 -6.89 -15.84 -8.23
CA ARG A 267 -5.96 -14.72 -8.11
C ARG A 267 -4.62 -15.15 -8.70
N SER A 268 -4.58 -15.18 -10.01
CA SER A 268 -3.50 -15.74 -10.82
C SER A 268 -2.28 -14.85 -10.91
N GLU A 269 -2.18 -13.72 -10.21
CA GLU A 269 -0.96 -12.89 -10.23
C GLU A 269 -0.23 -12.96 -8.88
N PRO A 270 1.11 -12.94 -8.88
CA PRO A 270 1.90 -12.97 -7.66
C PRO A 270 1.74 -11.67 -6.86
N CYS A 271 2.08 -11.73 -5.58
CA CYS A 271 2.13 -10.53 -4.74
C CYS A 271 3.31 -9.65 -5.16
N VAL A 272 3.06 -8.36 -5.36
CA VAL A 272 4.08 -7.37 -5.72
C VAL A 272 4.50 -6.60 -4.47
N CYS A 273 5.79 -6.61 -4.16
CA CYS A 273 6.35 -5.78 -3.09
C CYS A 273 6.87 -4.47 -3.70
N ILE A 274 6.37 -3.32 -3.25
CA ILE A 274 6.82 -1.99 -3.70
C ILE A 274 7.54 -1.32 -2.53
N VAL A 275 8.81 -1.04 -2.71
CA VAL A 275 9.67 -0.45 -1.68
C VAL A 275 10.16 0.90 -2.15
N ALA A 276 9.73 1.98 -1.48
CA ALA A 276 10.23 3.32 -1.72
C ALA A 276 11.08 3.77 -0.53
N GLN A 277 12.26 4.32 -0.78
CA GLN A 277 13.17 4.72 0.28
C GLN A 277 13.95 5.98 -0.08
N GLN A 278 14.35 6.72 0.95
CA GLN A 278 15.36 7.77 0.81
C GLN A 278 16.76 7.16 0.95
N LEU A 279 17.66 7.47 0.02
CA LEU A 279 19.06 7.07 0.07
C LEU A 279 19.77 7.88 1.17
N ARG A 280 20.22 7.20 2.23
CA ARG A 280 20.87 7.84 3.40
C ARG A 280 22.22 7.22 3.72
N SER A 281 22.27 5.90 3.83
CA SER A 281 23.47 5.15 4.17
C SER A 281 23.68 4.05 3.13
N PRO A 282 24.85 3.99 2.47
CA PRO A 282 25.16 2.89 1.56
C PRO A 282 25.17 1.56 2.29
N ASP A 283 25.71 1.49 3.51
CA ASP A 283 25.84 0.23 4.27
C ASP A 283 24.46 -0.37 4.60
N VAL A 284 23.54 0.46 5.12
CA VAL A 284 22.16 0.03 5.44
C VAL A 284 21.40 -0.39 4.18
N PHE A 285 21.61 0.35 3.09
CA PHE A 285 20.98 0.02 1.81
C PHE A 285 21.52 -1.30 1.26
N GLU A 286 22.85 -1.49 1.26
CA GLU A 286 23.54 -2.69 0.76
C GLU A 286 23.08 -3.94 1.51
N GLU A 287 23.02 -3.86 2.85
CA GLU A 287 22.51 -4.95 3.68
C GLU A 287 21.05 -5.28 3.31
N TRP A 288 20.21 -4.24 3.12
CA TRP A 288 18.83 -4.42 2.71
C TRP A 288 18.70 -5.03 1.32
N ILE A 289 19.33 -4.47 0.29
CA ILE A 289 19.16 -4.96 -1.09
C ILE A 289 19.74 -6.36 -1.22
N GLY A 290 20.85 -6.66 -0.52
CA GLY A 290 21.41 -8.00 -0.43
C GLY A 290 20.44 -8.99 0.24
N ALA A 291 19.81 -8.61 1.35
CA ALA A 291 18.80 -9.43 2.02
C ALA A 291 17.53 -9.64 1.19
N PHE A 292 17.03 -8.57 0.59
CA PHE A 292 15.84 -8.58 -0.25
C PHE A 292 16.07 -9.46 -1.49
N HIS A 293 17.20 -9.30 -2.19
CA HIS A 293 17.53 -10.05 -3.40
C HIS A 293 17.65 -11.57 -3.17
N ARG A 294 18.00 -12.02 -1.95
CA ARG A 294 17.99 -13.46 -1.60
C ARG A 294 16.61 -14.10 -1.76
N ASN A 295 15.55 -13.36 -1.43
CA ASN A 295 14.16 -13.86 -1.43
C ASN A 295 13.40 -13.43 -2.68
N PHE A 296 13.73 -12.27 -3.25
CA PHE A 296 12.96 -11.62 -4.30
C PHE A 296 13.78 -11.49 -5.60
N ARG A 297 13.10 -11.67 -6.74
CA ARG A 297 13.52 -11.04 -8.00
C ARG A 297 13.25 -9.55 -7.84
N THR A 298 14.22 -8.70 -8.17
CA THR A 298 14.15 -7.27 -7.83
C THR A 298 14.41 -6.41 -9.05
N TRP A 299 13.62 -5.35 -9.21
CA TRP A 299 13.75 -4.38 -10.29
C TRP A 299 13.72 -2.97 -9.72
N ARG A 300 14.48 -2.05 -10.33
CA ARG A 300 14.36 -0.61 -10.04
C ARG A 300 13.31 0.00 -10.95
N VAL A 301 12.51 0.93 -10.42
CA VAL A 301 11.64 1.78 -11.24
C VAL A 301 12.51 2.86 -11.90
N PRO A 302 12.51 2.99 -13.25
CA PRO A 302 13.34 3.97 -13.93
C PRO A 302 12.87 5.41 -13.63
N ASP A 303 13.81 6.35 -13.57
CA ASP A 303 13.53 7.76 -13.23
C ASP A 303 12.51 8.43 -14.16
N VAL A 304 12.44 7.99 -15.42
CA VAL A 304 11.46 8.49 -16.41
C VAL A 304 10.01 8.22 -15.99
N LEU A 305 9.78 7.18 -15.18
CA LEU A 305 8.46 6.84 -14.63
C LEU A 305 8.19 7.49 -13.27
N LEU A 306 9.22 8.06 -12.64
CA LEU A 306 9.11 8.72 -11.34
C LEU A 306 8.90 10.23 -11.49
N PRO A 307 8.10 10.86 -10.62
CA PRO A 307 8.07 12.32 -10.52
C PRO A 307 9.42 12.84 -10.02
N GLU A 308 9.81 14.04 -10.44
CA GLU A 308 11.13 14.63 -10.14
C GLU A 308 11.52 14.54 -8.66
N GLY A 309 10.60 14.81 -7.74
CA GLY A 309 10.84 14.75 -6.30
C GLY A 309 11.05 13.34 -5.72
N LEU A 310 10.86 12.27 -6.50
CA LEU A 310 11.01 10.87 -6.08
C LEU A 310 12.14 10.14 -6.84
N ARG A 311 12.92 10.87 -7.65
CA ARG A 311 14.04 10.31 -8.41
C ARG A 311 15.33 10.23 -7.60
N ILE A 312 16.32 9.56 -8.18
CA ILE A 312 17.66 9.42 -7.62
C ILE A 312 18.30 10.78 -7.33
N GLU A 313 18.12 11.79 -8.21
CA GLU A 313 18.69 13.12 -7.99
C GLU A 313 18.07 13.86 -6.80
N ALA A 314 16.84 13.50 -6.41
CA ALA A 314 16.21 13.98 -5.19
C ALA A 314 16.58 13.14 -3.95
N GLY A 315 17.39 12.08 -4.13
CA GLY A 315 17.85 11.17 -3.09
C GLY A 315 16.85 10.07 -2.76
N PHE A 316 15.98 9.68 -3.71
CA PHE A 316 14.99 8.62 -3.51
C PHE A 316 15.10 7.55 -4.58
N VAL A 317 14.62 6.35 -4.25
CA VAL A 317 14.54 5.23 -5.18
C VAL A 317 13.30 4.40 -4.88
N VAL A 318 12.75 3.78 -5.92
CA VAL A 318 11.65 2.81 -5.79
C VAL A 318 12.08 1.48 -6.41
N HIS A 319 11.99 0.42 -5.64
CA HIS A 319 12.23 -0.96 -6.06
C HIS A 319 10.94 -1.76 -6.05
N VAL A 320 10.87 -2.75 -6.94
CA VAL A 320 9.80 -3.73 -7.02
C VAL A 320 10.40 -5.10 -6.78
N GLY A 321 9.76 -5.89 -5.92
CA GLY A 321 10.13 -7.27 -5.63
C GLY A 321 9.00 -8.24 -5.92
N ILE A 322 9.34 -9.41 -6.47
CA ILE A 322 8.44 -10.56 -6.56
C ILE A 322 9.18 -11.77 -6.01
N LEU A 323 8.51 -12.51 -5.13
CA LEU A 323 9.12 -13.65 -4.45
C LEU A 323 9.61 -14.69 -5.48
N ARG A 324 10.86 -15.13 -5.36
CA ARG A 324 11.46 -16.11 -6.27
C ARG A 324 10.69 -17.44 -6.30
N GLU A 325 10.17 -17.85 -5.14
CA GLU A 325 9.35 -19.06 -4.95
C GLU A 325 8.04 -19.05 -5.78
N ALA A 326 7.58 -17.88 -6.24
CA ALA A 326 6.32 -17.79 -6.98
C ALA A 326 6.40 -18.51 -8.35
N GLY A 327 7.60 -18.84 -8.84
CA GLY A 327 7.77 -19.65 -10.07
C GLY A 327 7.28 -18.97 -11.35
N TRP A 328 7.20 -17.63 -11.34
CA TRP A 328 6.73 -16.86 -12.48
C TRP A 328 7.85 -16.53 -13.46
N ASP A 329 7.64 -16.91 -14.72
CA ASP A 329 8.42 -16.43 -15.86
C ASP A 329 7.78 -15.13 -16.39
N PHE A 330 8.56 -14.05 -16.37
CA PHE A 330 8.13 -12.72 -16.80
C PHE A 330 8.67 -12.39 -18.18
#